data_AF-A0A257H552-F1
#
_entry.id   AF-A0A257H552-F1
#
_cell.length_a   1.000
_cell.length_b   1.000
_cell.length_c   1.000
_cell.angle_alpha   90.00
_cell.angle_beta   90.00
_cell.angle_gamma   90.00
#
_symmetry.space_group_name_H-M   'P 1'
#
loop_
_entity.id
_entity.type
_entity.pdbx_description
1 polymer ?
#
loop_
_entity_poly.entity_id
_entity_poly.type
_entity_poly.pdbx_seq_one_letter_code
_entity_poly.pdbx_strand_id
1 'polypeptide(L)'
;IHDFIASTPKGYDTMVGERGLKLSGGEKQRVAIARTLLKNPPVMIFDEATSALDSANERAIQAELKGVSSDKTTLVIAHRLSTVVDAHEILVMGAGHILERGNHVTLMAANGRYAQMWALQQSGEAGGV
;
A
#
# COMPACT_ATOMS: atom_id res chain seq x y z
N ILE A 1 6.70 -7.75 11.20
CA ILE A 1 5.76 -8.88 11.46
C ILE A 1 6.44 -10.07 12.09
N HIS A 2 7.68 -10.39 11.68
CA HIS A 2 8.49 -11.45 12.29
C HIS A 2 8.57 -11.33 13.81
N ASP A 3 8.89 -10.15 14.34
CA ASP A 3 9.04 -9.95 15.80
C ASP A 3 7.75 -10.27 16.58
N PHE A 4 6.59 -9.89 16.02
CA PHE A 4 5.31 -10.26 16.59
C PHE A 4 5.11 -11.78 16.59
N ILE A 5 5.36 -12.44 15.46
CA ILE A 5 5.23 -13.91 15.36
C ILE A 5 6.17 -14.57 16.36
N ALA A 6 7.43 -14.14 16.42
CA ALA A 6 8.46 -14.66 17.32
C ALA A 6 8.14 -14.42 18.80
N SER A 7 7.40 -13.35 19.14
CA SER A 7 6.95 -13.10 20.52
C SER A 7 5.83 -14.03 20.99
N THR A 8 5.16 -14.74 20.08
CA THR A 8 4.09 -15.69 20.46
C THR A 8 4.68 -16.99 21.01
N PRO A 9 4.02 -17.66 21.99
CA PRO A 9 4.56 -18.88 22.60
C PRO A 9 4.84 -20.03 21.62
N LYS A 10 4.11 -20.08 20.49
CA LYS A 10 4.29 -21.10 19.44
C LYS A 10 4.97 -20.55 18.19
N GLY A 11 5.44 -19.30 18.19
CA GLY A 11 6.11 -18.72 17.02
C GLY A 11 5.25 -18.80 15.75
N TYR A 12 5.85 -19.30 14.68
CA TYR A 12 5.19 -19.54 13.39
C TYR A 12 4.12 -20.64 13.43
N ASP A 13 4.13 -21.52 14.43
CA ASP A 13 3.12 -22.57 14.63
C ASP A 13 1.89 -22.06 15.42
N THR A 14 1.85 -20.77 15.75
CA THR A 14 0.70 -20.16 16.40
C THR A 14 -0.52 -20.23 15.49
N MET A 15 -1.57 -20.93 15.96
CA MET A 15 -2.84 -21.02 15.27
C MET A 15 -3.54 -19.65 15.27
N VAL A 16 -3.89 -19.15 14.09
CA VAL A 16 -4.60 -17.89 13.86
C VAL A 16 -6.01 -18.14 13.33
N GLY A 17 -6.95 -17.20 13.57
CA GLY A 17 -8.33 -17.30 13.08
C GLY A 17 -9.37 -17.35 14.21
N GLU A 18 -10.61 -17.73 13.90
CA GLU A 18 -11.74 -17.69 14.86
C GLU A 18 -11.51 -18.53 16.12
N ARG A 19 -10.78 -19.65 15.99
CA ARG A 19 -10.44 -20.57 17.09
C ARG A 19 -9.02 -20.39 17.62
N GLY A 20 -8.31 -19.36 17.17
CA GLY A 20 -6.90 -19.11 17.49
C GLY A 20 -6.64 -17.66 17.89
N LEU A 21 -5.38 -17.25 17.80
CA LEU A 21 -4.98 -15.87 18.05
C LEU A 21 -5.66 -14.94 17.03
N LYS A 22 -6.33 -13.90 17.54
CA LYS A 22 -6.91 -12.84 16.71
C LYS A 22 -5.83 -11.84 16.33
N LEU A 23 -5.49 -11.81 15.05
CA LEU A 23 -4.65 -10.77 14.47
C LEU A 23 -5.45 -9.47 14.32
N SER A 24 -4.80 -8.35 14.62
CA SER A 24 -5.28 -7.01 14.25
C SER A 24 -5.37 -6.87 12.72
N GLY A 25 -6.05 -5.81 12.25
CA GLY A 25 -6.15 -5.51 10.81
C GLY A 25 -4.78 -5.40 10.14
N GLY A 26 -3.88 -4.60 10.72
CA GLY A 26 -2.52 -4.42 10.23
C GLY A 26 -1.67 -5.70 10.27
N GLU A 27 -1.82 -6.55 11.30
CA GLU A 27 -1.13 -7.86 11.33
C GLU A 27 -1.62 -8.80 10.23
N LYS A 28 -2.94 -8.89 10.00
CA LYS A 28 -3.50 -9.67 8.89
C LYS A 28 -2.97 -9.19 7.54
N GLN A 29 -2.89 -7.87 7.36
CA GLN A 29 -2.37 -7.25 6.14
C GLN A 29 -0.90 -7.58 5.92
N ARG A 30 -0.05 -7.47 6.96
CA ARG A 30 1.37 -7.86 6.87
C ARG A 30 1.55 -9.35 6.57
N VAL A 31 0.73 -10.24 7.14
CA VAL A 31 0.74 -11.66 6.81
C VAL A 31 0.32 -11.90 5.36
N ALA A 32 -0.68 -11.17 4.85
CA ALA A 32 -1.09 -11.26 3.45
C ALA A 32 0.02 -10.78 2.49
N ILE A 33 0.69 -9.68 2.81
CA ILE A 33 1.85 -9.19 2.05
C ILE A 33 2.93 -10.26 2.04
N ALA A 34 3.34 -10.77 3.20
CA ALA A 34 4.35 -11.82 3.30
C ALA A 34 4.00 -13.07 2.47
N ARG A 35 2.72 -13.48 2.46
CA ARG A 35 2.24 -14.59 1.61
C ARG A 35 2.42 -14.30 0.12
N THR A 36 2.13 -13.08 -0.33
CA THR A 36 2.33 -12.66 -1.74
C THR A 36 3.81 -12.65 -2.09
N LEU A 37 4.66 -12.12 -1.20
CA LEU A 37 6.12 -12.12 -1.38
C LEU A 37 6.66 -13.54 -1.55
N LEU A 38 6.26 -14.47 -0.68
CA LEU A 38 6.66 -15.88 -0.75
C LEU A 38 6.14 -16.57 -2.02
N LYS A 39 4.93 -16.24 -2.47
CA LYS A 39 4.36 -16.78 -3.71
C LYS A 39 5.09 -16.26 -4.96
N ASN A 40 5.72 -15.10 -4.88
CA ASN A 40 6.49 -14.48 -5.94
C ASN A 40 5.77 -14.39 -7.31
N PRO A 41 4.50 -13.96 -7.39
CA PRO A 41 3.75 -13.98 -8.65
C PRO A 41 4.33 -12.96 -9.66
N PRO A 42 4.11 -13.15 -10.98
CA PRO A 42 4.54 -12.20 -12.01
C PRO A 42 3.68 -10.93 -12.04
N VAL A 43 2.44 -11.01 -11.53
CA VAL A 43 1.49 -9.89 -11.42
C VAL A 43 1.05 -9.76 -9.98
N MET A 44 1.15 -8.54 -9.43
CA MET A 44 0.73 -8.19 -8.08
C MET A 44 -0.32 -7.07 -8.12
N ILE A 45 -1.36 -7.22 -7.31
CA ILE A 45 -2.40 -6.20 -7.14
C ILE A 45 -2.46 -5.86 -5.66
N PHE A 46 -2.23 -4.60 -5.32
CA PHE A 46 -2.31 -4.07 -3.97
C PHE A 46 -3.52 -3.15 -3.86
N ASP A 47 -4.58 -3.67 -3.25
CA ASP A 47 -5.80 -2.92 -2.99
C ASP A 47 -5.74 -2.34 -1.58
N GLU A 48 -5.45 -1.03 -1.47
CA GLU A 48 -5.33 -0.30 -0.21
C GLU A 48 -4.47 -1.04 0.84
N ALA A 49 -3.40 -1.69 0.37
CA ALA A 49 -2.61 -2.64 1.15
C ALA A 49 -1.86 -2.03 2.35
N THR A 50 -2.01 -0.72 2.60
CA THR A 50 -1.41 -0.03 3.75
C THR A 50 -2.39 0.81 4.59
N SER A 51 -3.68 0.86 4.25
CA SER A 51 -4.64 1.75 4.93
C SER A 51 -4.90 1.39 6.40
N ALA A 52 -4.69 0.12 6.79
CA ALA A 52 -4.89 -0.36 8.16
C ALA A 52 -3.59 -0.42 8.98
N LEU A 53 -2.50 0.18 8.49
CA LEU A 53 -1.19 0.21 9.15
C LEU A 53 -0.95 1.55 9.84
N ASP A 54 -0.18 1.52 10.91
CA ASP A 54 0.41 2.70 11.55
C ASP A 54 1.47 3.36 10.66
N SER A 55 1.53 4.69 10.68
CA SER A 55 2.32 5.51 9.74
C SER A 55 3.82 5.18 9.69
N ALA A 56 4.39 4.67 10.80
CA ALA A 56 5.78 4.24 10.85
C ALA A 56 6.02 2.92 10.09
N ASN A 57 5.13 1.93 10.26
CA ASN A 57 5.22 0.65 9.55
C ASN A 57 4.81 0.79 8.08
N GLU A 58 3.92 1.73 7.74
CA GLU A 58 3.48 1.99 6.37
C GLU A 58 4.67 2.30 5.44
N ARG A 59 5.57 3.20 5.84
CA ARG A 59 6.75 3.56 5.02
C ARG A 59 7.71 2.39 4.81
N ALA A 60 7.96 1.60 5.86
CA ALA A 60 8.83 0.44 5.76
C ALA A 60 8.26 -0.60 4.79
N ILE A 61 6.97 -0.87 4.89
CA ILE A 61 6.27 -1.82 4.01
C ILE A 61 6.24 -1.31 2.57
N GLN A 62 6.01 -0.01 2.34
CA GLN A 62 6.08 0.59 1.01
C GLN A 62 7.47 0.43 0.37
N ALA A 63 8.54 0.63 1.14
CA ALA A 63 9.91 0.42 0.66
C ALA A 63 10.18 -1.05 0.26
N GLU A 64 9.71 -2.01 1.07
CA GLU A 64 9.82 -3.44 0.75
C GLU A 64 9.00 -3.81 -0.50
N LEU A 65 7.75 -3.34 -0.59
CA LEU A 65 6.87 -3.56 -1.75
C LEU A 65 7.47 -2.99 -3.04
N LYS A 66 8.13 -1.84 -2.96
CA LYS A 66 8.84 -1.22 -4.09
C LYS A 66 9.99 -2.09 -4.57
N GLY A 67 10.80 -2.63 -3.65
CA GLY A 67 11.89 -3.54 -3.99
C GLY A 67 11.40 -4.81 -4.70
N VAL A 68 10.32 -5.39 -4.18
CA VAL A 68 9.74 -6.63 -4.74
C VAL A 68 9.08 -6.40 -6.09
N SER A 69 8.60 -5.18 -6.36
CA SER A 69 7.93 -4.83 -7.62
C SER A 69 8.87 -4.57 -8.79
N SER A 70 10.20 -4.57 -8.57
CA SER A 70 11.18 -4.13 -9.56
C SER A 70 11.21 -4.95 -10.86
N ASP A 71 10.82 -6.23 -10.81
CA ASP A 71 10.80 -7.15 -11.95
C ASP A 71 9.38 -7.68 -12.28
N LYS A 72 8.34 -7.01 -11.75
CA LYS A 72 6.94 -7.50 -11.81
C LYS A 72 5.99 -6.46 -12.35
N THR A 73 4.86 -6.93 -12.87
CA THR A 73 3.71 -6.04 -13.11
C THR A 73 2.99 -5.81 -11.81
N THR A 74 3.01 -4.57 -11.32
CA THR A 74 2.35 -4.19 -10.08
C THR A 74 1.27 -3.14 -10.33
N LEU A 75 0.05 -3.44 -9.90
CA LEU A 75 -1.07 -2.50 -9.85
C LEU A 75 -1.33 -2.10 -8.41
N VAL A 76 -1.28 -0.81 -8.10
CA VAL A 76 -1.56 -0.28 -6.76
C VAL A 76 -2.81 0.58 -6.82
N ILE A 77 -3.79 0.28 -5.97
CA ILE A 77 -4.96 1.11 -5.71
C ILE A 77 -4.70 1.80 -4.37
N ALA A 78 -4.62 3.13 -4.40
CA ALA A 78 -4.15 3.91 -3.27
C ALA A 78 -5.14 4.99 -2.85
N HIS A 79 -5.39 5.06 -1.54
CA HIS A 79 -6.03 6.22 -0.93
C HIS A 79 -5.05 7.37 -0.65
N ARG A 80 -3.77 7.06 -0.38
CA ARG A 80 -2.71 8.05 -0.19
C ARG A 80 -1.90 8.21 -1.48
N LEU A 81 -1.90 9.41 -2.05
CA LEU A 81 -1.17 9.66 -3.30
C LEU A 81 0.34 9.55 -3.14
N SER A 82 0.87 9.75 -1.93
CA SER A 82 2.30 9.54 -1.61
C SER A 82 2.80 8.14 -1.95
N THR A 83 1.91 7.14 -1.94
CA THR A 83 2.24 5.73 -2.25
C THR A 83 2.37 5.45 -3.75
N VAL A 84 1.88 6.35 -4.62
CA VAL A 84 1.89 6.16 -6.09
C VAL A 84 2.78 7.17 -6.81
N VAL A 85 3.49 8.06 -6.09
CA VAL A 85 4.38 9.08 -6.67
C VAL A 85 5.44 8.46 -7.58
N ASP A 86 6.00 7.33 -7.15
CA ASP A 86 7.07 6.63 -7.86
C ASP A 86 6.57 5.66 -8.93
N ALA A 87 5.26 5.61 -9.19
CA ALA A 87 4.70 4.73 -10.20
C ALA A 87 5.15 5.16 -11.60
N HIS A 88 5.49 4.17 -12.44
CA HIS A 88 5.79 4.39 -13.85
C HIS A 88 4.63 5.07 -14.59
N GLU A 89 3.40 4.71 -14.20
CA GLU A 89 2.17 5.23 -14.75
C GLU A 89 1.08 5.26 -13.67
N ILE A 90 0.34 6.36 -13.62
CA ILE A 90 -0.77 6.63 -12.71
C ILE A 90 -2.02 6.81 -13.56
N LEU A 91 -3.08 6.09 -13.21
CA LEU A 91 -4.41 6.19 -13.81
C LEU A 91 -5.36 6.89 -12.83
N VAL A 92 -5.80 8.09 -13.18
CA VAL A 92 -6.74 8.85 -12.36
C VAL A 92 -8.15 8.48 -12.78
N MET A 93 -8.88 7.85 -11.87
CA MET A 93 -10.23 7.38 -12.11
C MET A 93 -11.28 8.40 -11.63
N GLY A 94 -12.38 8.53 -12.37
CA GLY A 94 -13.56 9.27 -11.95
C GLY A 94 -14.81 8.82 -12.70
N ALA A 95 -15.91 8.63 -11.97
CA ALA A 95 -17.19 8.17 -12.52
C ALA A 95 -17.09 6.92 -13.42
N GLY A 96 -16.18 5.98 -13.09
CA GLY A 96 -15.97 4.75 -13.87
C GLY A 96 -15.08 4.89 -15.10
N HIS A 97 -14.49 6.06 -15.35
CA HIS A 97 -13.62 6.32 -16.50
C HIS A 97 -12.23 6.79 -16.07
N ILE A 98 -11.23 6.57 -16.93
CA ILE A 98 -9.89 7.16 -16.77
C ILE A 98 -9.98 8.62 -17.22
N LEU A 99 -9.81 9.54 -16.28
CA LEU A 99 -9.82 10.98 -16.52
C LEU A 99 -8.45 11.48 -16.96
N GLU A 100 -7.39 10.97 -16.33
CA GLU A 100 -6.01 11.33 -16.63
C GLU A 100 -5.10 10.11 -16.55
N ARG A 101 -4.02 10.14 -17.32
CA ARG A 101 -3.02 9.08 -17.42
C ARG A 101 -1.63 9.70 -17.62
N GLY A 102 -0.68 9.32 -16.77
CA GLY A 102 0.69 9.83 -16.85
C GLY A 102 1.49 9.48 -15.60
N ASN A 103 2.73 9.96 -15.49
CA ASN A 103 3.50 9.87 -14.25
C ASN A 103 3.24 11.11 -13.36
N HIS A 104 3.71 11.05 -12.11
CA HIS A 104 3.53 12.13 -11.13
C HIS A 104 3.90 13.52 -11.68
N VAL A 105 5.07 13.64 -12.31
CA VAL A 105 5.57 14.92 -12.83
C VAL A 105 4.64 15.48 -13.90
N THR A 106 4.24 14.64 -14.88
CA THR A 106 3.35 15.06 -15.97
C THR A 106 1.96 15.44 -15.49
N LEU A 107 1.40 14.69 -14.53
CA LEU A 107 0.07 14.93 -13.98
C LEU A 107 0.05 16.18 -13.07
N MET A 108 1.13 16.43 -12.31
CA MET A 108 1.28 17.67 -11.55
C MET A 108 1.38 18.89 -12.47
N ALA A 109 2.14 18.80 -13.56
CA ALA A 109 2.29 19.88 -14.54
C ALA A 109 0.98 20.19 -15.30
N ALA A 110 0.15 19.16 -15.54
CA ALA A 110 -1.16 19.32 -16.17
C ALA A 110 -2.16 20.08 -15.29
N ASN A 111 -1.90 20.21 -13.99
CA ASN A 111 -2.74 20.89 -13.01
C ASN A 111 -4.21 20.41 -13.03
N GLY A 112 -4.42 19.12 -13.31
CA GLY A 112 -5.71 18.47 -13.41
C GLY A 112 -6.30 17.98 -12.08
N ARG A 113 -7.18 16.99 -12.15
CA ARG A 113 -7.77 16.28 -11.01
C ARG A 113 -6.70 15.66 -10.11
N TYR A 114 -5.63 15.11 -10.69
CA TYR A 114 -4.51 14.58 -9.88
C TYR A 114 -3.89 15.64 -8.98
N ALA A 115 -3.51 16.79 -9.55
CA ALA A 115 -2.87 17.88 -8.81
C ALA A 115 -3.79 18.45 -7.72
N GLN A 116 -5.10 18.54 -7.99
CA GLN A 116 -6.10 18.95 -6.99
C GLN A 116 -6.19 17.97 -5.83
N MET A 117 -6.25 16.66 -6.12
CA MET A 117 -6.26 15.62 -5.07
C MET A 117 -4.96 15.65 -4.26
N TRP A 118 -3.82 15.87 -4.92
CA TRP A 118 -2.52 16.01 -4.27
C TRP A 118 -2.48 17.18 -3.27
N ALA A 119 -2.92 18.36 -3.70
CA ALA A 119 -2.99 19.54 -2.85
C ALA A 119 -3.90 19.33 -1.63
N LEU A 120 -5.07 18.71 -1.83
CA LEU A 120 -5.99 18.39 -0.75
C LEU A 120 -5.37 17.45 0.30
N GLN A 121 -4.67 16.39 -0.14
CA GLN A 121 -4.04 15.45 0.79
C GLN A 121 -2.89 16.10 1.59
N GLN A 122 -2.09 16.98 0.96
CA GLN A 122 -1.06 17.72 1.70
C GLN A 122 -1.64 18.70 2.73
N SER A 123 -2.78 19.32 2.42
CA SER A 123 -3.46 20.22 3.38
C SER A 123 -4.11 19.46 4.54
N GLY A 124 -4.59 18.24 4.31
CA GLY A 124 -5.20 17.38 5.33
C GLY A 124 -4.18 16.74 6.28
N GLU A 125 -2.97 16.40 5.81
CA GLU A 125 -1.89 15.86 6.65
C GLU A 125 -1.27 16.92 7.58
N ALA A 126 -1.37 18.22 7.24
CA ALA A 126 -0.85 19.33 8.07
C ALA A 126 -1.78 19.74 9.23
N GLY A 127 -3.03 19.27 9.26
CA GLY A 127 -4.04 19.64 10.26
C GLY A 127 -4.17 18.71 11.47
N GLY A 128 -3.26 17.75 11.62
CA GLY A 128 -3.26 16.73 12.69
C GLY A 128 -2.10 16.87 13.67
N VAL A 129 -1.85 18.07 14.18
CA VAL A 129 -0.95 18.34 15.33
C VAL A 129 -1.73 19.01 16.45
#